data_AF-A0A6N1VG97-F1
#
_entry.id   AF-A0A6N1VG97-F1
#
_cell.length_a   1.000
_cell.length_b   1.000
_cell.length_c   1.000
_cell.angle_alpha   90.00
_cell.angle_beta   90.00
_cell.angle_gamma   90.00
#
_symmetry.space_group_name_H-M   'P 1'
#
loop_
_entity.id
_entity.type
_entity.pdbx_description
1 polymer ?
#
loop_
_entity_poly.entity_id
_entity_poly.type
_entity_poly.pdbx_seq_one_letter_code
_entity_poly.pdbx_strand_id
1 'polypeptide(L)'
;MDTVNTAERAQAILNDLRRSIDNFDAILIHTLAERFRCTQRVGKLKAKHGLPPADPDREARQIERLRRLADEAGMDPDFAETFLNFIIREVIRHHEAIAAKNEDNAGR
;
A
#
# COMPACT_ATOMS: atom_id res chain seq x y z
N MET A 1 -28.70 36.28 14.17
CA MET A 1 -29.12 35.38 13.09
C MET A 1 -27.92 34.83 12.29
N ASP A 2 -26.70 35.30 12.56
CA ASP A 2 -25.50 35.00 11.74
C ASP A 2 -24.71 33.73 12.12
N THR A 3 -24.87 33.22 13.34
CA THR A 3 -24.15 32.02 13.81
C THR A 3 -24.73 30.72 13.26
N VAL A 4 -26.06 30.66 13.06
CA VAL A 4 -26.75 29.51 12.44
C VAL A 4 -26.31 29.33 10.99
N ASN A 5 -26.18 30.43 10.23
CA ASN A 5 -25.71 30.42 8.84
C ASN A 5 -24.24 29.95 8.73
N THR A 6 -23.40 30.30 9.72
CA THR A 6 -21.98 29.91 9.74
C THR A 6 -21.79 28.40 10.00
N ALA A 7 -22.55 27.84 10.94
CA ALA A 7 -22.48 26.41 11.26
C ALA A 7 -23.00 25.54 10.11
N GLU A 8 -24.11 25.93 9.48
CA GLU A 8 -24.67 25.24 8.31
C GLU A 8 -23.70 25.26 7.12
N ARG A 9 -23.06 26.41 6.87
CA ARG A 9 -22.03 26.53 5.82
C ARG A 9 -20.80 25.67 6.12
N ALA A 10 -20.34 25.65 7.37
CA ALA A 10 -19.22 24.79 7.77
C ALA A 10 -19.55 23.31 7.58
N GLN A 11 -20.79 22.89 7.92
CA GLN A 11 -21.25 21.53 7.73
C GLN A 11 -21.31 21.13 6.25
N ALA A 12 -21.75 22.03 5.37
CA ALA A 12 -21.75 21.81 3.93
C ALA A 12 -20.32 21.58 3.40
N ILE A 13 -19.37 22.45 3.77
CA ILE A 13 -17.96 22.30 3.37
C ILE A 13 -17.37 20.98 3.90
N LEU A 14 -17.67 20.63 5.15
CA LEU A 14 -17.22 19.37 5.74
C LEU A 14 -17.73 18.15 4.96
N ASN A 15 -19.00 18.17 4.56
CA ASN A 15 -19.58 17.09 3.77
C ASN A 15 -18.92 16.99 2.39
N ASP A 16 -18.59 18.12 1.76
CA ASP A 16 -17.93 18.14 0.46
C ASP A 16 -16.50 17.58 0.54
N LEU A 17 -15.75 17.98 1.56
CA LEU A 17 -14.41 17.45 1.83
C LEU A 17 -14.43 15.94 2.11
N ARG A 18 -15.42 15.45 2.86
CA ARG A 18 -15.59 14.02 3.12
C ARG A 18 -15.86 13.23 1.85
N ARG A 19 -16.70 13.75 0.94
CA ARG A 19 -16.89 13.10 -0.38
C ARG A 19 -15.58 13.03 -1.18
N SER A 20 -14.72 14.04 -1.09
CA SER A 20 -13.40 13.97 -1.70
C SER A 20 -12.51 12.91 -1.05
N ILE A 21 -12.53 12.79 0.28
CA ILE A 21 -11.80 11.76 1.02
C ILE A 21 -12.28 10.36 0.59
N ASP A 22 -13.58 10.12 0.56
CA ASP A 22 -14.15 8.83 0.14
C ASP A 22 -13.70 8.43 -1.28
N ASN A 23 -13.59 9.41 -2.18
CA ASN A 23 -13.08 9.18 -3.54
C ASN A 23 -11.59 8.82 -3.53
N PHE A 24 -10.77 9.48 -2.71
CA PHE A 24 -9.36 9.14 -2.58
C PHE A 24 -9.17 7.76 -1.96
N ASP A 25 -9.98 7.38 -0.97
CA ASP A 25 -9.95 6.06 -0.35
C ASP A 25 -10.25 4.96 -1.38
N ALA A 26 -11.24 5.16 -2.25
CA ALA A 26 -11.52 4.24 -3.34
C ALA A 26 -10.31 4.09 -4.29
N ILE A 27 -9.68 5.20 -4.67
CA ILE A 27 -8.47 5.19 -5.53
C ILE A 27 -7.32 4.44 -4.84
N LEU A 28 -7.09 4.68 -3.55
CA LEU A 28 -6.06 4.01 -2.77
C LEU A 28 -6.28 2.49 -2.73
N ILE A 29 -7.51 2.05 -2.44
CA ILE A 29 -7.85 0.62 -2.38
C ILE A 29 -7.67 -0.05 -3.75
N HIS A 30 -8.16 0.55 -4.83
CA HIS A 30 -7.98 -0.01 -6.18
C HIS A 30 -6.50 -0.07 -6.57
N THR A 31 -5.72 0.96 -6.27
CA THR A 31 -4.28 1.01 -6.56
C THR A 31 -3.52 -0.06 -5.78
N LEU A 32 -3.83 -0.24 -4.50
CA LEU A 32 -3.24 -1.30 -3.67
C LEU A 32 -3.61 -2.68 -4.19
N ALA A 33 -4.86 -2.89 -4.63
CA ALA A 33 -5.29 -4.16 -5.20
C ALA A 33 -4.45 -4.53 -6.44
N GLU A 34 -4.23 -3.59 -7.37
CA GLU A 34 -3.36 -3.82 -8.53
C GLU A 34 -1.91 -4.08 -8.11
N ARG A 35 -1.38 -3.30 -7.15
CA ARG A 35 -0.04 -3.50 -6.62
C ARG A 35 0.12 -4.92 -6.04
N PHE A 36 -0.87 -5.40 -5.29
CA PHE A 36 -0.86 -6.75 -4.73
C PHE A 36 -0.94 -7.85 -5.81
N ARG A 37 -1.70 -7.66 -6.90
CA ARG A 37 -1.69 -8.60 -8.02
C ARG A 37 -0.31 -8.69 -8.68
N CYS A 38 0.36 -7.56 -8.86
CA CYS A 38 1.74 -7.53 -9.34
C CYS A 38 2.67 -8.29 -8.39
N THR A 39 2.59 -8.03 -7.09
CA THR A 39 3.46 -8.73 -6.13
C THR A 39 3.15 -10.21 -6.02
N GLN A 40 1.90 -10.66 -6.20
CA GLN A 40 1.57 -12.09 -6.28
C GLN A 40 2.23 -12.76 -7.50
N ARG A 41 2.26 -12.08 -8.65
CA ARG A 41 2.98 -12.57 -9.84
C ARG A 41 4.48 -12.66 -9.58
N VAL A 42 5.06 -11.67 -8.91
CA VAL A 42 6.47 -11.72 -8.45
C VAL A 42 6.70 -12.90 -7.50
N GLY A 43 5.80 -13.14 -6.54
CA GLY A 43 5.93 -14.26 -5.60
C GLY A 43 5.88 -15.62 -6.30
N LYS A 44 4.95 -15.81 -7.25
CA LYS A 44 4.88 -17.02 -8.10
C LYS A 44 6.15 -17.22 -8.91
N LEU A 45 6.70 -16.15 -9.50
CA LEU A 45 7.96 -16.19 -10.22
C LEU A 45 9.12 -16.59 -9.30
N LYS A 46 9.23 -15.93 -8.13
CA LYS A 46 10.27 -16.24 -7.14
C LYS A 46 10.22 -17.70 -6.72
N ALA A 47 9.05 -18.18 -6.31
CA ALA A 47 8.86 -19.56 -5.89
C ALA A 47 9.17 -20.57 -7.00
N LYS A 48 8.78 -20.30 -8.25
CA LYS A 48 9.11 -21.16 -9.40
C LYS A 48 10.62 -21.31 -9.62
N HIS A 49 11.41 -20.30 -9.27
CA HIS A 49 12.85 -20.26 -9.50
C HIS A 49 13.68 -20.41 -8.22
N GLY A 50 13.07 -20.80 -7.09
CA GLY A 50 13.77 -20.96 -5.82
C GLY A 50 14.37 -19.65 -5.25
N LEU A 51 13.83 -18.50 -5.63
CA LEU A 51 14.29 -17.20 -5.13
C LEU A 51 13.62 -16.89 -3.77
N PRO A 52 14.34 -16.21 -2.86
CA PRO A 52 13.82 -15.92 -1.53
C PRO A 52 12.60 -14.97 -1.58
N PRO A 53 11.60 -15.17 -0.71
CA PRO A 53 10.45 -14.28 -0.55
C PRO A 53 10.85 -12.83 -0.26
N ALA A 54 11.75 -12.62 0.70
CA ALA A 54 12.30 -11.32 1.05
C ALA A 54 13.49 -10.94 0.16
N ASP A 55 13.71 -9.63 -0.01
CA ASP A 55 14.87 -9.06 -0.72
C ASP A 55 15.24 -7.74 -0.02
N PRO A 56 16.10 -7.80 1.03
CA PRO A 56 16.42 -6.65 1.87
C PRO A 56 16.97 -5.46 1.08
N ASP A 57 17.80 -5.73 0.07
CA ASP A 57 18.38 -4.68 -0.77
C ASP A 57 17.30 -3.99 -1.62
N ARG A 58 16.36 -4.76 -2.16
CA ARG A 58 15.22 -4.20 -2.90
C ARG A 58 14.29 -3.41 -1.98
N GLU A 59 14.06 -3.88 -0.76
CA GLU A 59 13.22 -3.23 0.25
C GLU A 59 13.82 -1.89 0.68
N ALA A 60 15.11 -1.84 1.00
CA ALA A 60 15.82 -0.61 1.33
C ALA A 60 15.72 0.44 0.20
N ARG A 61 15.90 0.03 -1.07
CA ARG A 61 15.72 0.92 -2.22
C ARG A 61 14.28 1.41 -2.41
N GLN A 62 13.28 0.62 -2.00
CA GLN A 62 11.87 1.06 -2.04
C GLN A 62 11.62 2.12 -0.98
N ILE A 63 12.08 1.91 0.24
CA ILE A 63 11.94 2.85 1.35
C ILE A 63 12.55 4.20 0.96
N GLU A 64 13.81 4.21 0.55
CA GLU A 64 14.51 5.44 0.16
C GLU A 64 13.77 6.19 -0.97
N ARG A 65 13.31 5.47 -2.00
CA ARG A 65 12.55 6.10 -3.10
C ARG A 65 11.21 6.67 -2.62
N LEU A 66 10.48 5.98 -1.74
CA LEU A 66 9.18 6.44 -1.27
C LEU A 66 9.28 7.59 -0.27
N ARG A 67 10.32 7.62 0.58
CA ARG A 67 10.60 8.78 1.44
C ARG A 67 10.77 10.05 0.62
N ARG A 68 11.53 9.98 -0.50
CA ARG A 68 11.68 11.13 -1.42
C ARG A 68 10.36 11.55 -2.07
N LEU A 69 9.57 10.59 -2.55
CA LEU A 69 8.26 10.90 -3.15
C LEU A 69 7.28 11.49 -2.13
N ALA A 70 7.36 11.08 -0.87
CA ALA A 70 6.54 11.65 0.21
C ALA A 70 6.91 13.12 0.45
N ASP A 71 8.21 13.41 0.58
CA ASP A 71 8.72 14.78 0.74
C ASP A 71 8.30 15.68 -0.43
N GLU A 72 8.46 15.22 -1.67
CA GLU A 72 8.02 15.94 -2.89
C GLU A 72 6.50 16.20 -2.91
N ALA A 73 5.71 15.32 -2.30
CA ALA A 73 4.26 15.44 -2.23
C ALA A 73 3.77 16.21 -0.98
N GLY A 74 4.67 16.69 -0.11
CA GLY A 74 4.31 17.33 1.17
C GLY A 74 3.73 16.37 2.21
N MET A 75 4.02 15.08 2.09
CA MET A 75 3.69 14.04 3.06
C MET A 75 4.89 13.76 3.96
N ASP A 76 4.65 13.55 5.26
CA ASP A 76 5.67 13.13 6.21
C ASP A 76 6.39 11.84 5.74
N PRO A 77 7.71 11.89 5.46
CA PRO A 77 8.47 10.72 5.03
C PRO A 77 8.45 9.56 6.03
N ASP A 78 8.35 9.84 7.33
CA ASP A 78 8.34 8.81 8.36
C ASP A 78 7.01 8.05 8.39
N PHE A 79 5.90 8.77 8.15
CA PHE A 79 4.61 8.15 7.90
C PHE A 79 4.62 7.29 6.64
N ALA A 80 5.18 7.80 5.53
CA ALA A 80 5.25 7.05 4.27
C ALA A 80 6.08 5.76 4.42
N GLU A 81 7.18 5.81 5.15
CA GLU A 81 7.98 4.64 5.48
C GLU A 81 7.19 3.64 6.34
N THR A 82 6.50 4.11 7.38
CA THR A 82 5.66 3.25 8.26
C THR A 82 4.60 2.52 7.44
N PHE A 83 3.91 3.24 6.55
CA PHE A 83 2.92 2.66 5.65
C PHE A 83 3.53 1.65 4.68
N LEU A 84 4.68 1.98 4.07
CA LEU A 84 5.36 1.06 3.16
C LEU A 84 5.82 -0.22 3.88
N ASN A 85 6.37 -0.11 5.09
CA ASN A 85 6.81 -1.24 5.90
C ASN A 85 5.64 -2.17 6.24
N PHE A 86 4.44 -1.62 6.47
CA PHE A 86 3.22 -2.44 6.57
C PHE A 86 2.94 -3.22 5.29
N ILE A 87 2.96 -2.55 4.13
CA ILE A 87 2.70 -3.20 2.84
C ILE A 87 3.76 -4.25 2.49
N ILE A 88 5.05 -3.99 2.74
CA ILE A 88 6.14 -4.94 2.47
C ILE A 88 5.96 -6.22 3.28
N ARG A 89 5.69 -6.11 4.59
CA ARG A 89 5.45 -7.27 5.45
C ARG A 89 4.32 -8.15 4.90
N GLU A 90 3.24 -7.54 4.44
CA GLU A 90 2.11 -8.27 3.87
C GLU A 90 2.45 -8.94 2.53
N VAL A 91 3.31 -8.32 1.72
CA VAL A 91 3.82 -8.93 0.48
C VAL A 91 4.70 -10.15 0.77
N ILE A 92 5.63 -10.04 1.73
CA ILE A 92 6.53 -11.14 2.11
C ILE A 92 5.71 -12.33 2.61
N ARG A 93 4.74 -12.09 3.51
CA ARG A 93 3.81 -13.12 4.00
C ARG A 93 3.10 -13.86 2.86
N HIS A 94 2.65 -13.13 1.83
CA HIS A 94 2.04 -13.74 0.65
C HIS A 94 3.04 -14.56 -0.18
N HIS A 95 4.30 -14.14 -0.29
CA HIS A 95 5.32 -14.86 -1.02
C HIS A 95 5.69 -16.17 -0.32
N GLU A 96 5.84 -16.16 1.01
CA GLU A 96 6.04 -17.35 1.82
C GLU A 96 4.90 -18.36 1.62
N ALA A 97 3.65 -17.90 1.66
CA ALA A 97 2.49 -18.76 1.43
C ALA A 97 2.45 -19.35 0.00
N ILE A 98 2.94 -18.62 -1.00
CA ILE A 98 3.05 -19.13 -2.38
C ILE A 98 4.17 -20.17 -2.50
N ALA A 99 5.31 -19.93 -1.85
CA ALA A 99 6.44 -20.86 -1.83
C ALA A 99 6.03 -22.20 -1.19
N ALA A 100 5.40 -22.17 0.00
CA ALA A 100 4.92 -23.37 0.68
C ALA A 100 3.96 -24.19 -0.19
N LYS A 101 2.99 -23.55 -0.85
CA LYS A 101 2.05 -24.23 -1.77
C LYS A 101 2.74 -24.86 -2.99
N ASN A 102 3.83 -24.27 -3.47
CA ASN A 102 4.58 -24.83 -4.59
C ASN A 102 5.40 -26.06 -4.16
N GLU A 103 5.95 -26.06 -2.95
CA GLU A 103 6.65 -27.21 -2.37
C GLU A 103 5.70 -28.41 -2.20
N ASP A 104 4.50 -28.18 -1.65
CA ASP A 104 3.44 -29.21 -1.52
C ASP A 104 3.06 -29.85 -2.86
N ASN A 105 3.03 -29.06 -3.93
CA ASN A 105 2.71 -29.53 -5.29
C ASN A 105 3.88 -30.27 -5.95
N ALA A 106 5.13 -29.95 -5.60
CA ALA A 106 6.32 -30.61 -6.14
C ALA A 106 6.60 -31.97 -5.45
N GLY A 107 6.07 -32.17 -4.24
CA GLY A 107 6.17 -33.42 -3.48
C GLY A 107 5.05 -34.45 -3.74
N ARG A 108 4.06 -34.12 -4.57
CA ARG A 108 3.02 -35.04 -5.09
C ARG A 108 3.38 -35.56 -6.47
#